data_AF-A0A7E6EWI7-F1
#
_entry.id   AF-A0A7E6EWI7-F1
#
_cell.length_a   1.000
_cell.length_b   1.000
_cell.length_c   1.000
_cell.angle_alpha   90.00
_cell.angle_beta   90.00
_cell.angle_gamma   90.00
#
_symmetry.space_group_name_H-M   'P 1'
#
loop_
_entity.id
_entity.type
_entity.pdbx_description
1 polymer ?
#
loop_
_entity_poly.entity_id
_entity_poly.type
_entity_poly.pdbx_seq_one_letter_code
_entity_poly.pdbx_strand_id
1 'polypeptide(L)'
;MAQYELIYWPMKGRAEIIRVTLAAAGLDFKDTRYTFEEWPSYKDSFYGKTADEEYIIDEVIECLMHVLDALIQLHVNPESLKRKVTERYNEVCERVLEYVESKLKPGQLHIVGNSLSLADIACYVILETAVQEDVNLLKNYPNLANLREDVAKRPSIAAYLERRPKCRF
;
A
#
# COMPACT_ATOMS: atom_id res chain seq x y z
N MET A 1 20.09 -3.43 -16.23
CA MET A 1 19.71 -4.37 -15.16
C MET A 1 19.40 -3.54 -13.93
N ALA A 2 18.30 -3.83 -13.22
CA ALA A 2 18.05 -3.19 -11.93
C ALA A 2 19.12 -3.70 -10.95
N GLN A 3 19.82 -2.78 -10.29
CA GLN A 3 20.76 -3.13 -9.23
C GLN A 3 19.97 -3.25 -7.94
N TYR A 4 19.73 -4.48 -7.49
CA TYR A 4 19.02 -4.73 -6.23
C TYR A 4 19.99 -4.60 -5.06
N GLU A 5 19.57 -3.87 -4.02
CA GLU A 5 20.26 -3.83 -2.74
C GLU A 5 19.31 -4.38 -1.67
N LEU A 6 19.72 -5.46 -1.01
CA LEU A 6 19.03 -6.02 0.14
C LEU A 6 19.71 -5.48 1.39
N ILE A 7 18.98 -4.68 2.16
CA ILE A 7 19.47 -4.10 3.41
C ILE A 7 18.81 -4.83 4.58
N TYR A 8 19.61 -5.42 5.46
CA TYR A 8 19.10 -6.12 6.65
C TYR A 8 20.13 -6.14 7.79
N TRP A 9 19.79 -6.79 8.90
CA TRP A 9 20.75 -7.10 9.95
C TRP A 9 21.77 -8.17 9.52
N PRO A 10 22.93 -8.30 10.22
CA PRO A 10 23.90 -9.38 10.03
C PRO A 10 23.38 -10.75 10.53
N MET A 11 22.13 -11.08 10.22
CA MET A 11 21.46 -12.33 10.53
C MET A 11 20.54 -12.78 9.38
N LYS A 12 20.03 -14.01 9.47
CA LYS A 12 19.09 -14.56 8.50
C LYS A 12 17.76 -13.80 8.51
N GLY A 13 16.98 -13.96 9.58
CA GLY A 13 15.68 -13.31 9.79
C GLY A 13 14.76 -13.38 8.57
N ARG A 14 13.97 -12.31 8.36
CA ARG A 14 13.04 -12.19 7.23
C ARG A 14 13.74 -11.99 5.89
N ALA A 15 14.99 -11.53 5.87
CA ALA A 15 15.73 -11.32 4.63
C ALA A 15 16.23 -12.64 4.00
N GLU A 16 16.34 -13.73 4.77
CA GLU A 16 16.90 -14.98 4.25
C GLU A 16 16.08 -15.57 3.10
N ILE A 17 14.74 -15.49 3.19
CA ILE A 17 13.88 -15.94 2.08
C ILE A 17 14.17 -15.12 0.81
N ILE A 18 14.44 -13.82 0.94
CA ILE A 18 14.77 -12.93 -0.18
C ILE A 18 16.15 -13.30 -0.74
N ARG A 19 17.16 -13.49 0.11
CA ARG A 19 18.53 -13.92 -0.31
C ARG A 19 18.49 -15.21 -1.10
N VAL A 20 17.79 -16.23 -0.58
CA VAL A 20 17.68 -17.54 -1.24
C VAL A 20 16.90 -17.41 -2.55
N THR A 21 15.85 -16.59 -2.60
CA THR A 21 15.07 -16.35 -3.83
C THR A 21 15.93 -15.70 -4.92
N LEU A 22 16.68 -14.65 -4.59
CA LEU A 22 17.56 -13.96 -5.53
C LEU A 22 18.67 -14.88 -6.03
N ALA A 23 19.30 -15.64 -5.13
CA ALA A 23 20.32 -16.63 -5.49
C ALA A 23 19.77 -17.74 -6.38
N ALA A 24 18.59 -18.28 -6.08
CA ALA A 24 17.95 -19.32 -6.88
C ALA A 24 17.57 -18.82 -8.29
N ALA A 25 17.23 -17.54 -8.42
CA ALA A 25 16.94 -16.90 -9.71
C ALA A 25 18.21 -16.51 -10.50
N GLY A 26 19.41 -16.68 -9.93
CA GLY A 26 20.68 -16.24 -10.54
C GLY A 26 20.80 -14.72 -10.67
N LEU A 27 20.12 -13.96 -9.80
CA LEU A 27 20.16 -12.49 -9.80
C LEU A 27 21.25 -11.98 -8.86
N ASP A 28 22.13 -11.12 -9.37
CA ASP A 28 23.08 -10.39 -8.55
C ASP A 28 22.37 -9.34 -7.69
N PHE A 29 22.80 -9.23 -6.44
CA PHE A 29 22.32 -8.21 -5.51
C PHE A 29 23.41 -7.80 -4.52
N LYS A 30 23.35 -6.56 -4.06
CA LYS A 30 24.20 -6.05 -2.98
C LYS A 30 23.55 -6.41 -1.63
N ASP A 31 24.16 -7.27 -0.83
CA ASP A 31 23.70 -7.64 0.53
C ASP A 31 24.36 -6.72 1.57
N THR A 32 23.70 -5.60 1.87
CA THR A 32 24.18 -4.62 2.86
C THR A 32 23.66 -4.99 4.24
N ARG A 33 24.57 -5.14 5.21
CA ARG A 33 24.25 -5.61 6.55
C ARG A 33 24.60 -4.55 7.59
N TYR A 34 23.59 -3.97 8.24
CA TYR A 34 23.77 -2.97 9.30
C TYR A 34 23.57 -3.58 10.68
N THR A 35 24.37 -3.14 11.64
CA THR A 35 24.18 -3.47 13.06
C THR A 35 22.86 -2.92 13.61
N PHE A 36 22.45 -3.35 14.80
CA PHE A 36 21.23 -2.83 15.43
C PHE A 36 21.34 -1.33 15.74
N GLU A 37 22.55 -0.86 16.01
CA GLU A 37 22.88 0.54 16.30
C GLU A 37 22.82 1.41 15.04
N GLU A 38 23.30 0.91 13.90
CA GLU A 38 23.25 1.59 12.61
C GLU A 38 21.85 1.56 11.97
N TRP A 39 21.07 0.50 12.24
CA TRP A 39 19.80 0.25 11.58
C TRP A 39 18.83 1.44 11.59
N PRO A 40 18.61 2.18 12.70
CA PRO A 40 17.73 3.34 12.71
C PRO A 40 18.08 4.44 11.70
N SER A 41 19.36 4.65 11.38
CA SER A 41 19.78 5.67 10.40
C SER A 41 19.63 5.23 8.94
N TYR A 42 19.52 3.92 8.69
CA TYR A 42 19.36 3.36 7.35
C TYR A 42 17.95 2.86 7.06
N LYS A 43 17.16 2.63 8.11
CA LYS A 43 15.72 2.42 8.04
C LYS A 43 15.04 3.77 7.78
N ASP A 44 15.33 4.39 6.63
CA ASP A 44 14.43 5.36 6.00
C ASP A 44 13.20 4.57 5.53
N SER A 45 12.39 4.13 6.49
CA SER A 45 11.25 3.28 6.20
C SER A 45 10.02 4.12 5.97
N PHE A 46 9.28 3.73 4.95
CA PHE A 46 7.87 4.04 4.79
C PHE A 46 7.00 3.45 5.93
N TYR A 47 7.59 2.98 7.03
CA TYR A 47 6.92 2.26 8.09
C TYR A 47 6.79 3.08 9.38
N GLY A 48 6.93 4.41 9.32
CA GLY A 48 6.81 5.26 10.50
C GLY A 48 8.06 5.27 11.40
N LYS A 49 8.05 6.15 12.40
CA LYS A 49 9.17 6.43 13.31
C LYS A 49 8.93 5.95 14.74
N THR A 50 7.69 5.62 15.08
CA THR A 50 7.29 5.15 16.41
C THR A 50 6.46 3.88 16.28
N ALA A 51 6.35 3.11 17.36
CA ALA A 51 5.51 1.91 17.40
C ALA A 51 4.03 2.21 17.10
N ASP A 52 3.53 3.38 17.49
CA ASP A 52 2.16 3.81 17.20
C ASP A 52 1.97 4.12 15.71
N GLU A 53 2.95 4.76 15.07
CA GLU A 53 2.92 5.00 13.62
C GLU A 53 3.01 3.68 12.85
N GLU A 54 3.89 2.76 13.26
CA GLU A 54 3.99 1.40 12.72
C GLU A 54 2.65 0.65 12.81
N TYR A 55 2.01 0.69 13.99
CA TYR A 55 0.70 0.07 14.23
C TYR A 55 -0.39 0.64 13.32
N ILE A 56 -0.50 1.97 13.20
CA ILE A 56 -1.51 2.61 12.34
C ILE A 56 -1.28 2.23 10.87
N ILE A 57 -0.03 2.11 10.44
CA ILE A 57 0.28 1.69 9.07
C ILE A 57 -0.25 0.28 8.80
N ASP A 58 0.05 -0.67 9.67
CA ASP A 58 -0.42 -2.05 9.54
C ASP A 58 -1.95 -2.14 9.57
N GLU A 59 -2.55 -1.43 10.52
CA GLU A 59 -4.00 -1.37 10.68
C GLU A 59 -4.71 -0.88 9.42
N VAL A 60 -4.21 0.22 8.82
CA VAL A 60 -4.80 0.78 7.59
C VAL A 60 -4.62 -0.17 6.42
N ILE A 61 -3.43 -0.77 6.26
CA ILE A 61 -3.17 -1.74 5.19
C ILE A 61 -4.12 -2.94 5.33
N GLU A 62 -4.25 -3.52 6.51
CA GLU A 62 -5.11 -4.69 6.75
C GLU A 62 -6.59 -4.35 6.49
N CYS A 63 -7.03 -3.16 6.86
CA CYS A 63 -8.38 -2.70 6.57
C CYS A 63 -8.63 -2.57 5.05
N LEU A 64 -7.66 -2.05 4.29
CA LEU A 64 -7.75 -1.96 2.83
C LEU A 64 -7.74 -3.34 2.15
N MET A 65 -7.08 -4.35 2.73
CA MET A 65 -7.12 -5.73 2.21
C MET A 65 -8.54 -6.30 2.18
N HIS A 66 -9.41 -5.93 3.13
CA HIS A 66 -10.82 -6.31 3.06
C HIS A 66 -11.55 -5.73 1.84
N VAL A 67 -11.21 -4.50 1.43
CA VAL A 67 -11.76 -3.90 0.20
C VAL A 67 -11.27 -4.67 -1.02
N LEU A 68 -9.98 -5.00 -1.07
CA LEU A 68 -9.41 -5.81 -2.15
C LEU A 68 -10.08 -7.18 -2.25
N ASP A 69 -10.23 -7.88 -1.14
CA ASP A 69 -10.88 -9.19 -1.09
C ASP A 69 -12.33 -9.09 -1.58
N ALA A 70 -13.09 -8.10 -1.10
CA ALA A 70 -14.46 -7.89 -1.54
C ALA A 70 -14.55 -7.55 -3.04
N LEU A 71 -13.60 -6.76 -3.56
CA LEU A 71 -13.49 -6.44 -4.98
C LEU A 71 -13.16 -7.69 -5.82
N ILE A 72 -12.26 -8.54 -5.35
CA ILE A 72 -11.95 -9.83 -5.98
C ILE A 72 -13.20 -10.70 -6.00
N GLN A 73 -13.90 -10.84 -4.86
CA GLN A 73 -15.15 -11.60 -4.79
C GLN A 73 -16.21 -11.03 -5.75
N LEU A 74 -16.31 -9.70 -5.87
CA LEU A 74 -17.18 -9.07 -6.84
C LEU A 74 -16.85 -9.49 -8.27
N HIS A 75 -15.57 -9.63 -8.64
CA HIS A 75 -15.16 -9.97 -10.00
C HIS A 75 -15.24 -11.46 -10.34
N VAL A 76 -14.88 -12.35 -9.39
CA VAL A 76 -14.73 -13.79 -9.67
C VAL A 76 -16.02 -14.59 -9.51
N ASN A 77 -17.00 -14.09 -8.74
CA ASN A 77 -18.23 -14.84 -8.49
C ASN A 77 -19.21 -14.79 -9.68
N PRO A 78 -19.99 -15.86 -9.90
CA PRO A 78 -20.94 -15.97 -10.99
C PRO A 78 -22.12 -15.00 -10.82
N GLU A 79 -22.85 -14.76 -11.91
CA GLU A 79 -23.99 -13.83 -11.97
C GLU A 79 -25.06 -14.10 -10.90
N SER A 80 -25.29 -15.38 -10.57
CA SER A 80 -26.24 -15.80 -9.53
C SER A 80 -25.94 -15.24 -8.14
N LEU A 81 -24.68 -14.89 -7.86
CA LEU A 81 -24.23 -14.32 -6.58
C LEU A 81 -23.95 -12.82 -6.65
N LYS A 82 -23.98 -12.19 -7.84
CA LYS A 82 -23.57 -10.79 -8.04
C LYS A 82 -24.22 -9.82 -7.09
N ARG A 83 -25.54 -9.89 -6.91
CA ARG A 83 -26.26 -9.02 -5.97
C ARG A 83 -25.67 -9.06 -4.56
N LYS A 84 -25.46 -10.27 -4.02
CA LYS A 84 -24.93 -10.47 -2.66
C LYS A 84 -23.49 -9.98 -2.53
N VAL A 85 -22.64 -10.24 -3.53
CA VAL A 85 -21.24 -9.78 -3.48
C VAL A 85 -21.12 -8.27 -3.71
N THR A 86 -22.01 -7.65 -4.50
CA THR A 86 -22.10 -6.18 -4.65
C THR A 86 -22.54 -5.52 -3.36
N GLU A 87 -23.58 -6.03 -2.69
CA GLU A 87 -24.02 -5.53 -1.38
C GLU A 87 -22.87 -5.60 -0.36
N ARG A 88 -22.16 -6.74 -0.30
CA ARG A 88 -21.01 -6.91 0.58
C ARG A 88 -19.86 -5.97 0.23
N TYR A 89 -19.55 -5.81 -1.05
CA TYR A 89 -18.52 -4.88 -1.50
C TYR A 89 -18.82 -3.45 -1.07
N ASN A 90 -20.06 -2.99 -1.28
CA ASN A 90 -20.48 -1.65 -0.89
C ASN A 90 -20.41 -1.44 0.63
N GLU A 91 -20.90 -2.40 1.43
CA GLU A 91 -20.81 -2.37 2.90
C GLU A 91 -19.35 -2.28 3.39
N VAL A 92 -18.46 -3.08 2.78
CA VAL A 92 -17.03 -3.08 3.14
C VAL A 92 -16.36 -1.78 2.75
N CYS A 93 -16.62 -1.27 1.54
CA CYS A 93 -16.11 0.01 1.07
C CYS A 93 -16.56 1.14 1.99
N GLU A 94 -17.86 1.25 2.28
CA GLU A 94 -18.39 2.32 3.14
C GLU A 94 -17.68 2.33 4.50
N ARG A 95 -17.64 1.18 5.17
CA ARG A 95 -17.04 1.04 6.50
C ARG A 95 -15.54 1.31 6.51
N VAL A 96 -14.80 0.76 5.55
CA VAL A 96 -13.33 0.90 5.51
C VAL A 96 -12.93 2.30 5.08
N LEU A 97 -13.57 2.87 4.06
CA LEU A 97 -13.24 4.20 3.57
C LEU A 97 -13.61 5.28 4.59
N GLU A 98 -14.73 5.14 5.32
CA GLU A 98 -15.06 6.02 6.44
C GLU A 98 -14.00 5.95 7.54
N TYR A 99 -13.53 4.74 7.86
CA TYR A 99 -12.47 4.56 8.85
C TYR A 99 -11.15 5.22 8.43
N VAL A 100 -10.70 4.98 7.20
CA VAL A 100 -9.44 5.56 6.68
C VAL A 100 -9.55 7.07 6.55
N GLU A 101 -10.70 7.59 6.08
CA GLU A 101 -10.97 9.03 6.04
C GLU A 101 -10.86 9.67 7.43
N SER A 102 -11.35 9.00 8.48
CA SER A 102 -11.29 9.49 9.86
C SER A 102 -9.87 9.65 10.42
N LYS A 103 -8.87 8.98 9.81
CA LYS A 103 -7.45 9.13 10.17
C LYS A 103 -6.84 10.42 9.61
N LEU A 104 -7.52 11.08 8.67
CA LEU A 104 -7.03 12.25 7.96
C LEU A 104 -7.84 13.51 8.33
N LYS A 105 -7.13 14.60 8.58
CA LYS A 105 -7.72 15.93 8.71
C LYS A 105 -7.70 16.69 7.38
N PRO A 106 -8.55 17.71 7.19
CA PRO A 106 -8.46 18.59 6.04
C PRO A 106 -7.05 19.18 5.89
N GLY A 107 -6.46 18.98 4.71
CA GLY A 107 -5.09 19.44 4.38
C GLY A 107 -3.96 18.52 4.85
N GLN A 108 -4.26 17.43 5.57
CA GLN A 108 -3.28 16.41 5.93
C GLN A 108 -3.02 15.49 4.73
N LEU A 109 -1.75 15.29 4.38
CA LEU A 109 -1.34 14.51 3.20
C LEU A 109 -0.81 13.10 3.55
N HIS A 110 -0.72 12.78 4.84
CA HIS A 110 -0.10 11.55 5.35
C HIS A 110 -0.98 10.93 6.42
N ILE A 111 -1.19 9.61 6.38
CA ILE A 111 -1.92 8.87 7.42
C ILE A 111 -1.19 8.97 8.76
N VAL A 112 0.14 8.88 8.76
CA VAL A 112 0.98 9.02 9.95
C VAL A 112 2.12 10.01 9.73
N GLY A 113 2.52 10.69 10.81
CA GLY A 113 3.65 11.62 10.79
C GLY A 113 3.51 12.72 9.74
N ASN A 114 4.64 13.09 9.13
CA ASN A 114 4.74 14.19 8.14
C ASN A 114 5.47 13.75 6.85
N SER A 115 5.49 12.45 6.56
CA SER A 115 6.23 11.89 5.43
C SER A 115 5.50 10.69 4.85
N LEU A 116 5.77 10.38 3.58
CA LEU A 116 5.16 9.25 2.88
C LEU A 116 5.39 7.94 3.64
N SER A 117 4.31 7.17 3.79
CA SER A 117 4.30 5.86 4.45
C SER A 117 3.69 4.78 3.53
N LEU A 118 3.82 3.51 3.93
CA LEU A 118 3.20 2.39 3.24
C LEU A 118 1.68 2.48 3.30
N ALA A 119 1.10 3.08 4.35
CA ALA A 119 -0.34 3.32 4.42
C ALA A 119 -0.80 4.25 3.29
N ASP A 120 -0.06 5.33 3.03
CA ASP A 120 -0.40 6.28 1.95
C ASP A 120 -0.32 5.59 0.58
N ILE A 121 0.74 4.81 0.36
CA ILE A 121 0.96 4.05 -0.87
C ILE A 121 -0.14 2.98 -1.04
N ALA A 122 -0.52 2.29 0.04
CA ALA A 122 -1.58 1.30 0.04
C ALA A 122 -2.95 1.92 -0.30
N CYS A 123 -3.28 3.08 0.28
CA CYS A 123 -4.48 3.85 -0.08
C CYS A 123 -4.52 4.17 -1.59
N TYR A 124 -3.37 4.48 -2.21
CA TYR A 124 -3.32 4.69 -3.65
C TYR A 124 -3.53 3.39 -4.44
N VAL A 125 -2.69 2.39 -4.17
CA VAL A 125 -2.58 1.13 -4.95
C VAL A 125 -3.80 0.24 -4.77
N ILE A 126 -4.19 -0.05 -3.53
CA ILE A 126 -5.25 -1.03 -3.24
C ILE A 126 -6.62 -0.51 -3.71
N LEU A 127 -6.86 0.80 -3.61
CA LEU A 127 -8.11 1.42 -4.06
C LEU A 127 -8.10 1.79 -5.55
N GLU A 128 -7.02 1.53 -6.29
CA GLU A 128 -6.91 1.90 -7.71
C GLU A 128 -8.05 1.29 -8.52
N THR A 129 -8.21 -0.03 -8.48
CA THR A 129 -9.28 -0.72 -9.21
C THR A 129 -10.66 -0.37 -8.66
N ALA A 130 -10.81 -0.21 -7.34
CA ALA A 130 -12.08 0.17 -6.73
C ALA A 130 -12.61 1.52 -7.26
N VAL A 131 -11.72 2.51 -7.43
CA VAL A 131 -12.06 3.84 -7.98
C VAL A 131 -12.27 3.81 -9.49
N GLN A 132 -11.66 2.85 -10.20
CA GLN A 132 -11.95 2.63 -11.62
C GLN A 132 -13.35 2.03 -11.83
N GLU A 133 -13.81 1.17 -10.93
CA GLU A 133 -15.16 0.59 -10.96
C GLU A 133 -16.25 1.62 -10.61
N ASP A 134 -15.99 2.51 -9.66
CA ASP A 134 -16.87 3.65 -9.35
C ASP A 134 -16.08 4.95 -9.19
N VAL A 135 -16.17 5.81 -10.20
CA VAL A 135 -15.52 7.13 -10.22
C VAL A 135 -16.02 8.06 -9.11
N ASN A 136 -17.18 7.78 -8.50
CA ASN A 136 -17.73 8.54 -7.37
C ASN A 136 -17.43 7.89 -6.01
N LEU A 137 -16.70 6.77 -5.96
CA LEU A 137 -16.43 6.04 -4.72
C LEU A 137 -15.87 6.94 -3.61
N LEU A 138 -15.00 7.89 -3.98
CA LEU A 138 -14.35 8.80 -3.05
C LEU A 138 -15.06 10.14 -2.87
N LYS A 139 -16.25 10.34 -3.44
CA LYS A 139 -16.98 11.62 -3.37
C LYS A 139 -17.24 12.09 -1.94
N ASN A 140 -17.47 11.16 -1.01
CA ASN A 140 -17.71 11.45 0.40
C ASN A 140 -16.44 11.35 1.27
N TYR A 141 -15.29 11.07 0.68
CA TYR A 141 -14.00 10.86 1.36
C TYR A 141 -12.93 11.79 0.77
N PRO A 142 -13.10 13.13 0.89
CA PRO A 142 -12.25 14.11 0.22
C PRO A 142 -10.81 14.10 0.73
N ASN A 143 -10.54 13.76 1.99
CA ASN A 143 -9.16 13.74 2.50
C ASN A 143 -8.40 12.55 1.91
N LEU A 144 -9.04 11.39 1.83
CA LEU A 144 -8.50 10.21 1.17
C LEU A 144 -8.30 10.44 -0.33
N ALA A 145 -9.23 11.12 -1.00
CA ALA A 145 -9.07 11.51 -2.39
C ALA A 145 -7.82 12.40 -2.58
N ASN A 146 -7.66 13.43 -1.74
CA ASN A 146 -6.51 14.33 -1.77
C ASN A 146 -5.18 13.59 -1.51
N LEU A 147 -5.16 12.67 -0.53
CA LEU A 147 -4.00 11.84 -0.24
C LEU A 147 -3.59 11.01 -1.46
N ARG A 148 -4.55 10.34 -2.11
CA ARG A 148 -4.27 9.51 -3.30
C ARG A 148 -3.73 10.35 -4.45
N GLU A 149 -4.25 11.57 -4.62
CA GLU A 149 -3.76 12.51 -5.62
C GLU A 149 -2.33 12.99 -5.32
N ASP A 150 -2.02 13.32 -4.06
CA ASP A 150 -0.65 13.67 -3.64
C ASP A 150 0.34 12.53 -3.95
N VAL A 151 -0.01 11.30 -3.55
CA VAL A 151 0.81 10.11 -3.81
C VAL A 151 1.10 9.95 -5.31
N ALA A 152 0.07 10.07 -6.16
CA ALA A 152 0.21 9.93 -7.61
C ALA A 152 1.10 11.02 -8.24
N LYS A 153 1.05 12.25 -7.71
CA LYS A 153 1.80 13.41 -8.24
C LYS A 153 3.27 13.43 -7.87
N ARG A 154 3.71 12.60 -6.92
CA ARG A 154 5.14 12.54 -6.53
C ARG A 154 6.01 12.17 -7.74
N PRO A 155 7.07 12.94 -8.05
CA PRO A 155 7.80 12.77 -9.31
C PRO A 155 8.29 11.34 -9.60
N SER A 156 8.81 10.64 -8.59
CA SER A 156 9.27 9.25 -8.74
C SER A 156 8.12 8.27 -8.98
N ILE A 157 6.96 8.49 -8.36
CA ILE A 157 5.76 7.68 -8.52
C ILE A 157 5.13 7.99 -9.88
N ALA A 158 4.88 9.26 -10.21
CA ALA A 158 4.34 9.68 -11.50
C ALA A 158 5.15 9.10 -12.68
N ALA A 159 6.48 9.19 -12.64
CA ALA A 159 7.35 8.61 -13.66
C ALA A 159 7.24 7.07 -13.75
N TYR A 160 6.98 6.38 -12.63
CA TYR A 160 6.69 4.94 -12.64
C TYR A 160 5.30 4.64 -13.22
N LEU A 161 4.28 5.42 -12.84
CA LEU A 161 2.90 5.25 -13.30
C LEU A 161 2.77 5.49 -14.81
N GLU A 162 3.57 6.39 -15.39
CA GLU A 162 3.62 6.63 -16.84
C GLU A 162 4.22 5.46 -17.63
N ARG A 163 5.25 4.79 -17.08
CA ARG A 163 5.97 3.71 -17.78
C ARG A 163 5.42 2.31 -17.51
N ARG A 164 4.66 2.10 -16.43
CA ARG A 164 4.11 0.76 -16.10
C ARG A 164 3.07 0.34 -17.16
N PRO A 165 2.93 -0.97 -17.43
CA PRO A 165 1.86 -1.46 -18.30
C PRO A 165 0.47 -1.04 -17.79
N LYS A 166 -0.44 -0.72 -18.71
CA LYS A 166 -1.84 -0.45 -18.37
C LYS A 166 -2.57 -1.78 -18.22
N CYS A 167 -2.98 -2.11 -17.01
CA CYS A 167 -3.82 -3.26 -16.69
C CYS A 167 -5.04 -2.81 -15.89
N ARG A 168 -6.14 -3.56 -15.99
CA ARG A 168 -7.37 -3.33 -15.22
C ARG A 168 -7.30 -3.97 -13.82
N PHE A 169 -6.51 -5.03 -13.70
CA PHE A 169 -6.21 -5.80 -12.50
C PHE A 169 -4.72 -6.15 -12.51
#